data_AF-A0AAU4Y026-F1
#
_entry.id   AF-A0AAU4Y026-F1
#
_cell.length_a   1.000
_cell.length_b   1.000
_cell.length_c   1.000
_cell.angle_alpha   90.00
_cell.angle_beta   90.00
_cell.angle_gamma   90.00
#
_symmetry.space_group_name_H-M   'P 1'
#
loop_
_entity.id
_entity.type
_entity.pdbx_description
1 polymer ?
#
loop_
_entity_poly.entity_id
_entity_poly.type
_entity_poly.pdbx_seq_one_letter_code
_entity_poly.pdbx_strand_id
1 'polypeptide(L)'
;MTRSQEPHSERDLSRRKVVAVAAGGIATAGLGGTAFAASAADDHRRPNRTGAGTDGEDCYRLTSETVEGPYYIDADKIRRDVTEDREGIGLLLGLKVIDSESCKPIRDAAVDIWHCDAAGVYSGYEDQGNGGGGGGGPAPTGEPPTGEPPTGAPTGAPPGGGHQEPTDDSRYLRGTWRTDRHGQVTFRTVFPGWYRGRCVHIHVKVHVDGEWTEAGYEGGHTCHTGQFFFDEESVLASAAVEPYASNTAERTTLTEDTIYDQSGTRGGLLKLRYDKRHIARGVHGSITVGVDPDATEDGQGSPPRPSTSASDFASAPASPPASGT
;
A
#
# COMPACT_ATOMS: atom_id res chain seq x y z
N MET A 1 67.02 2.97 -32.81
CA MET A 1 67.91 2.76 -31.64
C MET A 1 67.05 2.86 -30.38
N THR A 2 67.43 2.17 -29.29
CA THR A 2 66.80 2.26 -27.95
C THR A 2 67.16 3.59 -27.26
N ARG A 3 66.58 4.04 -26.13
CA ARG A 3 65.64 3.50 -25.11
C ARG A 3 64.59 4.62 -24.79
N SER A 4 63.82 4.83 -23.72
CA SER A 4 63.45 4.27 -22.38
C SER A 4 62.21 5.09 -21.89
N GLN A 5 61.49 4.86 -20.77
CA GLN A 5 61.13 3.69 -19.95
C GLN A 5 60.41 4.19 -18.66
N GLU A 6 59.20 3.69 -18.33
CA GLU A 6 58.53 3.93 -17.02
C GLU A 6 59.01 2.93 -15.94
N PRO A 7 58.66 3.09 -14.63
CA PRO A 7 57.38 2.52 -14.14
C PRO A 7 56.69 3.20 -12.93
N HIS A 8 55.45 2.75 -12.71
CA HIS A 8 54.55 2.81 -11.53
C HIS A 8 55.09 3.08 -10.10
N SER A 9 54.20 3.59 -9.25
CA SER A 9 54.00 3.09 -7.88
C SER A 9 52.49 3.05 -7.53
N GLU A 10 52.08 2.17 -6.61
CA GLU A 10 50.68 1.81 -6.32
C GLU A 10 50.48 1.56 -4.80
N ARG A 11 49.21 1.58 -4.30
CA ARG A 11 48.76 1.16 -2.94
C ARG A 11 49.09 2.20 -1.84
N ASP A 12 48.31 2.33 -0.76
CA ASP A 12 47.81 1.28 0.15
C ASP A 12 46.37 1.49 0.70
N LEU A 13 45.74 0.41 1.17
CA LEU A 13 44.37 0.33 1.71
C LEU A 13 44.34 -0.35 3.09
N SER A 14 44.45 0.43 4.17
CA SER A 14 44.48 -0.11 5.53
C SER A 14 43.08 -0.38 6.13
N ARG A 15 42.58 -1.61 5.98
CA ARG A 15 41.49 -2.17 6.82
C ARG A 15 42.08 -2.90 8.04
N ARG A 16 41.71 -2.51 9.27
CA ARG A 16 42.05 -3.27 10.49
C ARG A 16 40.83 -3.95 11.09
N LYS A 17 40.81 -5.29 11.06
CA LYS A 17 39.99 -6.12 11.95
C LYS A 17 40.68 -6.20 13.32
N VAL A 18 39.90 -6.35 14.39
CA VAL A 18 40.39 -6.75 15.72
C VAL A 18 39.87 -8.16 16.00
N VAL A 19 40.72 -9.01 16.59
CA VAL A 19 40.40 -10.39 16.98
C VAL A 19 40.66 -10.54 18.48
N ALA A 20 39.77 -11.25 19.18
CA ALA A 20 39.90 -11.48 20.62
C ALA A 20 40.90 -12.60 20.95
N VAL A 21 41.52 -12.51 22.13
CA VAL A 21 42.32 -13.57 22.75
C VAL A 21 41.92 -13.68 24.21
N ALA A 22 41.85 -14.91 24.75
CA ALA A 22 41.53 -15.18 26.15
C ALA A 22 42.54 -16.16 26.75
N ALA A 23 42.98 -15.87 27.98
CA ALA A 23 43.71 -16.76 28.88
C ALA A 23 43.52 -16.25 30.33
N GLY A 24 43.60 -17.12 31.33
CA GLY A 24 43.27 -16.79 32.73
C GLY A 24 44.33 -17.20 33.77
N GLY A 25 44.07 -16.87 35.04
CA GLY A 25 44.91 -17.18 36.21
C GLY A 25 44.12 -17.00 37.52
N ILE A 26 44.57 -17.59 38.62
CA ILE A 26 43.82 -17.76 39.89
C ILE A 26 44.72 -17.48 41.11
N ALA A 27 44.11 -17.19 42.28
CA ALA A 27 44.66 -17.11 43.65
C ALA A 27 45.29 -15.75 44.09
N THR A 28 45.15 -15.26 45.35
CA THR A 28 44.37 -15.74 46.53
C THR A 28 44.15 -14.65 47.60
N ALA A 29 43.06 -14.82 48.38
CA ALA A 29 42.88 -14.48 49.81
C ALA A 29 42.83 -13.01 50.33
N GLY A 30 41.82 -12.74 51.18
CA GLY A 30 41.64 -11.56 52.02
C GLY A 30 40.43 -11.74 52.95
N LEU A 31 40.52 -11.33 54.22
CA LEU A 31 39.52 -11.62 55.27
C LEU A 31 38.56 -10.45 55.54
N GLY A 32 37.33 -10.77 55.98
CA GLY A 32 36.37 -9.83 56.55
C GLY A 32 34.95 -10.09 56.04
N GLY A 33 33.95 -10.13 56.94
CA GLY A 33 32.57 -10.38 56.52
C GLY A 33 31.52 -10.09 57.60
N THR A 34 30.26 -10.15 57.20
CA THR A 34 29.05 -10.25 58.03
C THR A 34 27.94 -10.90 57.21
N ALA A 35 27.01 -11.58 57.87
CA ALA A 35 25.97 -12.36 57.20
C ALA A 35 24.70 -11.54 56.93
N PHE A 36 24.14 -11.69 55.74
CA PHE A 36 22.70 -11.58 55.50
C PHE A 36 22.25 -12.79 54.68
N ALA A 37 21.25 -13.51 55.20
CA ALA A 37 20.62 -14.63 54.49
C ALA A 37 19.33 -14.15 53.82
N ALA A 38 19.17 -14.46 52.54
CA ALA A 38 17.92 -14.31 51.81
C ALA A 38 17.79 -15.47 50.81
N SER A 39 16.79 -16.33 51.02
CA SER A 39 16.49 -17.44 50.12
C SER A 39 15.64 -16.98 48.94
N ALA A 40 16.09 -17.26 47.71
CA ALA A 40 15.22 -17.39 46.54
C ALA A 40 15.96 -18.17 45.43
N ALA A 41 15.91 -19.50 45.50
CA ALA A 41 16.29 -20.35 44.37
C ALA A 41 15.04 -20.58 43.52
N ASP A 42 14.66 -19.58 42.72
CA ASP A 42 13.51 -19.69 41.80
C ASP A 42 13.97 -20.22 40.44
N ASP A 43 13.51 -21.42 40.10
CA ASP A 43 13.74 -22.02 38.78
C ASP A 43 12.89 -21.28 37.74
N HIS A 44 13.50 -20.32 37.04
CA HIS A 44 12.93 -19.73 35.82
C HIS A 44 13.00 -20.71 34.63
N ARG A 45 12.26 -21.81 34.81
CA ARG A 45 11.81 -22.78 33.83
C ARG A 45 11.36 -22.06 32.56
N ARG A 46 12.20 -22.12 31.53
CA ARG A 46 11.89 -21.57 30.20
C ARG A 46 10.54 -22.14 29.72
N PRO A 47 9.54 -21.31 29.37
CA PRO A 47 8.33 -21.81 28.75
C PRO A 47 8.69 -22.34 27.36
N ASN A 48 8.67 -23.67 27.22
CA ASN A 48 8.85 -24.33 25.94
C ASN A 48 7.70 -23.94 25.01
N ARG A 49 7.93 -23.04 24.05
CA ARG A 49 6.93 -22.62 23.04
C ARG A 49 6.74 -23.69 21.95
N THR A 50 6.53 -24.94 22.36
CA THR A 50 5.79 -25.93 21.56
C THR A 50 4.30 -25.68 21.74
N GLY A 51 3.85 -24.55 21.19
CA GLY A 51 2.44 -24.19 21.08
C GLY A 51 2.23 -23.67 19.67
N ALA A 52 1.65 -24.49 18.81
CA ALA A 52 1.15 -24.04 17.53
C ALA A 52 -0.05 -23.13 17.80
N GLY A 53 0.19 -21.82 17.88
CA GLY A 53 -0.87 -20.84 17.81
C GLY A 53 -1.54 -21.00 16.46
N THR A 54 -2.83 -21.33 16.47
CA THR A 54 -3.67 -21.29 15.27
C THR A 54 -3.97 -19.83 14.96
N ASP A 55 -2.99 -19.13 14.39
CA ASP A 55 -3.13 -17.77 13.82
C ASP A 55 -3.94 -17.84 12.51
N GLY A 56 -5.11 -18.48 12.58
CA GLY A 56 -6.09 -18.67 11.50
C GLY A 56 -7.33 -17.80 11.69
N GLU A 57 -7.21 -16.73 12.46
CA GLU A 57 -8.26 -15.72 12.62
C GLU A 57 -8.05 -14.62 11.57
N ASP A 58 -9.10 -14.28 10.83
CA ASP A 58 -9.12 -13.32 9.72
C ASP A 58 -8.28 -13.67 8.46
N CYS A 59 -8.13 -14.96 8.15
CA CYS A 59 -7.65 -15.41 6.83
C CYS A 59 -8.75 -15.41 5.74
N TYR A 60 -9.57 -14.35 5.71
CA TYR A 60 -10.57 -14.09 4.66
C TYR A 60 -10.88 -12.59 4.64
N ARG A 61 -9.88 -11.79 4.25
CA ARG A 61 -10.04 -10.35 3.98
C ARG A 61 -9.37 -10.00 2.66
N LEU A 62 -10.07 -10.32 1.58
CA LEU A 62 -9.94 -9.60 0.32
C LEU A 62 -10.05 -8.09 0.64
N THR A 63 -9.00 -7.36 0.28
CA THR A 63 -8.96 -5.89 0.32
C THR A 63 -10.00 -5.38 -0.67
N SER A 64 -10.79 -4.37 -0.32
CA SER A 64 -11.88 -3.91 -1.19
C SER A 64 -11.31 -3.40 -2.52
N GLU A 65 -11.71 -4.03 -3.64
CA GLU A 65 -11.44 -3.48 -4.97
C GLU A 65 -12.08 -2.10 -5.13
N THR A 66 -11.44 -1.25 -5.95
CA THR A 66 -11.92 0.09 -6.27
C THR A 66 -11.67 0.40 -7.74
N VAL A 67 -12.32 1.44 -8.27
CA VAL A 67 -12.06 1.90 -9.65
C VAL A 67 -10.58 2.24 -9.87
N GLU A 68 -10.08 1.91 -11.06
CA GLU A 68 -8.77 2.36 -11.55
C GLU A 68 -8.68 3.90 -11.57
N GLY A 69 -9.77 4.56 -11.98
CA GLY A 69 -9.79 5.98 -12.30
C GLY A 69 -9.12 6.28 -13.65
N PRO A 70 -9.21 7.52 -14.15
CA PRO A 70 -8.79 7.86 -15.52
C PRO A 70 -7.27 7.82 -15.77
N TYR A 71 -6.45 7.66 -14.73
CA TYR A 71 -5.03 8.01 -14.75
C TYR A 71 -4.06 6.85 -14.53
N TYR A 72 -4.49 5.60 -14.67
CA TYR A 72 -3.53 4.51 -14.82
C TYR A 72 -2.74 4.69 -16.10
N ILE A 73 -1.43 4.48 -16.01
CA ILE A 73 -0.52 4.40 -17.15
C ILE A 73 0.38 3.22 -16.83
N ASP A 74 0.40 2.21 -17.69
CA ASP A 74 1.51 1.25 -17.66
C ASP A 74 2.77 1.99 -18.12
N ALA A 75 3.68 2.19 -17.18
CA ALA A 75 4.74 3.18 -17.30
C ALA A 75 6.13 2.57 -17.59
N ASP A 76 6.21 1.23 -17.67
CA ASP A 76 7.47 0.45 -17.73
C ASP A 76 8.49 0.84 -16.63
N LYS A 77 8.01 1.41 -15.51
CA LYS A 77 8.88 1.94 -14.44
C LYS A 77 9.13 0.89 -13.36
N ILE A 78 9.99 -0.08 -13.67
CA ILE A 78 10.45 -1.08 -12.69
C ILE A 78 11.36 -0.43 -11.64
N ARG A 79 10.77 0.16 -10.58
CA ARG A 79 11.49 0.89 -9.53
C ARG A 79 10.76 0.90 -8.18
N ARG A 80 11.53 0.99 -7.10
CA ARG A 80 11.02 1.20 -5.72
C ARG A 80 11.06 2.65 -5.26
N ASP A 81 11.88 3.50 -5.87
CA ASP A 81 11.87 4.93 -5.60
C ASP A 81 11.09 5.58 -6.74
N VAL A 82 9.88 6.05 -6.44
CA VAL A 82 8.99 6.70 -7.41
C VAL A 82 8.97 8.23 -7.23
N THR A 83 9.65 8.74 -6.20
CA THR A 83 9.74 10.16 -5.83
C THR A 83 10.17 11.07 -6.99
N GLU A 84 11.13 10.61 -7.79
CA GLU A 84 11.83 11.39 -8.82
C GLU A 84 12.34 12.75 -8.30
N ASP A 85 11.76 13.85 -8.77
CA ASP A 85 12.08 15.23 -8.44
C ASP A 85 11.03 15.91 -7.53
N ARG A 86 9.95 15.21 -7.17
CA ARG A 86 8.79 15.82 -6.50
C ARG A 86 9.07 16.13 -5.03
N GLU A 87 8.84 17.38 -4.65
CA GLU A 87 8.90 17.83 -3.26
C GLU A 87 7.69 17.34 -2.45
N GLY A 88 7.90 17.07 -1.17
CA GLY A 88 6.85 16.65 -0.24
C GLY A 88 7.37 15.97 1.03
N ILE A 89 6.44 15.47 1.84
CA ILE A 89 6.74 14.69 3.05
C ILE A 89 7.12 13.28 2.61
N GLY A 90 8.37 12.85 2.82
CA GLY A 90 8.82 11.51 2.43
C GLY A 90 7.98 10.38 3.06
N LEU A 91 7.41 9.51 2.22
CA LEU A 91 6.59 8.36 2.59
C LEU A 91 7.32 7.06 2.22
N LEU A 92 7.54 6.21 3.22
CA LEU A 92 7.95 4.83 3.04
C LEU A 92 6.70 3.93 3.09
N LEU A 93 6.24 3.46 1.93
CA LEU A 93 5.03 2.65 1.79
C LEU A 93 5.40 1.16 1.76
N GLY A 94 5.15 0.44 2.85
CA GLY A 94 5.37 -1.00 2.96
C GLY A 94 4.10 -1.81 2.75
N LEU A 95 4.06 -2.65 1.72
CA LEU A 95 2.92 -3.50 1.39
C LEU A 95 3.28 -4.97 1.62
N LYS A 96 2.33 -5.76 2.12
CA LYS A 96 2.43 -7.23 2.12
C LYS A 96 1.27 -7.81 1.32
N VAL A 97 1.53 -8.40 0.17
CA VAL A 97 0.53 -9.14 -0.62
C VAL A 97 0.38 -10.56 -0.06
N ILE A 98 -0.86 -11.00 0.15
CA ILE A 98 -1.22 -12.38 0.47
C ILE A 98 -2.37 -12.85 -0.43
N ASP A 99 -2.35 -14.14 -0.73
CA ASP A 99 -3.54 -14.89 -1.17
C ASP A 99 -4.60 -14.77 -0.06
N SER A 100 -5.81 -14.34 -0.45
CA SER A 100 -6.89 -13.99 0.48
C SER A 100 -7.66 -15.18 1.05
N GLU A 101 -7.50 -16.38 0.49
CA GLU A 101 -8.07 -17.62 1.00
C GLU A 101 -7.08 -18.44 1.85
N SER A 102 -5.79 -18.47 1.45
CA SER A 102 -4.78 -19.33 2.07
C SER A 102 -3.72 -18.60 2.91
N CYS A 103 -3.74 -17.26 2.92
CA CYS A 103 -2.81 -16.37 3.62
C CYS A 103 -1.32 -16.55 3.29
N LYS A 104 -1.00 -17.38 2.29
CA LYS A 104 0.36 -17.53 1.78
C LYS A 104 0.79 -16.21 1.16
N PRO A 105 1.97 -15.68 1.48
CA PRO A 105 2.45 -14.48 0.82
C PRO A 105 2.72 -14.74 -0.65
N ILE A 106 2.15 -13.91 -1.53
CA ILE A 106 2.37 -14.05 -2.98
C ILE A 106 3.73 -13.46 -3.29
N ARG A 107 4.66 -14.32 -3.71
CA ARG A 107 6.04 -13.97 -4.08
C ARG A 107 6.12 -13.61 -5.57
N ASP A 108 7.00 -12.68 -5.91
CA ASP A 108 7.30 -12.22 -7.27
C ASP A 108 6.08 -11.67 -8.05
N ALA A 109 4.97 -11.37 -7.37
CA ALA A 109 3.87 -10.59 -7.95
C ALA A 109 4.33 -9.17 -8.24
N ALA A 110 3.93 -8.61 -9.37
CA ALA A 110 4.17 -7.21 -9.70
C ALA A 110 3.15 -6.32 -9.01
N VAL A 111 3.61 -5.29 -8.31
CA VAL A 111 2.74 -4.31 -7.67
C VAL A 111 3.04 -2.94 -8.25
N ASP A 112 2.02 -2.30 -8.82
CA ASP A 112 2.07 -0.91 -9.26
C ASP A 112 1.58 0.01 -8.16
N ILE A 113 2.16 1.21 -8.08
CA ILE A 113 1.53 2.34 -7.42
C ILE A 113 1.51 3.57 -8.35
N TRP A 114 0.45 4.38 -8.24
CA TRP A 114 0.42 5.73 -8.80
C TRP A 114 -0.40 6.67 -7.92
N HIS A 115 0.03 7.93 -7.81
CA HIS A 115 -0.72 8.98 -7.11
C HIS A 115 -0.34 10.38 -7.58
N CYS A 116 -1.13 11.37 -7.19
CA CYS A 116 -0.82 12.77 -7.40
C CYS A 116 0.30 13.27 -6.48
N ASP A 117 1.00 14.33 -6.90
CA ASP A 117 1.93 15.07 -6.06
C ASP A 117 1.21 15.89 -4.97
N ALA A 118 1.98 16.58 -4.14
CA ALA A 118 1.49 17.43 -3.06
C ALA A 118 0.55 18.56 -3.52
N ALA A 119 0.67 19.00 -4.78
CA ALA A 119 -0.18 20.01 -5.40
C ALA A 119 -1.43 19.41 -6.06
N GLY A 120 -1.64 18.09 -5.97
CA GLY A 120 -2.82 17.40 -6.51
C GLY A 120 -2.73 17.04 -7.99
N VAL A 121 -1.55 17.13 -8.62
CA VAL A 121 -1.36 16.88 -10.05
C VAL A 121 -0.83 15.46 -10.30
N TYR A 122 -1.38 14.78 -11.32
CA TYR A 122 -0.90 13.46 -11.77
C TYR A 122 0.10 13.59 -12.91
N SER A 123 1.20 12.84 -12.83
CA SER A 123 2.15 12.72 -13.94
C SER A 123 1.51 12.04 -15.15
N GLY A 124 1.84 12.52 -16.34
CA GLY A 124 1.17 12.20 -17.60
C GLY A 124 -0.12 13.00 -17.83
N TYR A 125 -0.53 13.84 -16.88
CA TYR A 125 -1.73 14.67 -16.94
C TYR A 125 -1.47 16.09 -16.41
N GLU A 126 -0.23 16.61 -16.51
CA GLU A 126 0.16 17.91 -15.96
C GLU A 126 -0.66 19.08 -16.57
N ASP A 127 -1.04 18.99 -17.85
CA ASP A 127 -1.91 19.95 -18.54
C ASP A 127 -3.34 20.03 -17.95
N GLN A 128 -3.80 18.99 -17.23
CA GLN A 128 -5.10 19.02 -16.54
C GLN A 128 -5.04 19.75 -15.20
N GLY A 129 -3.85 19.90 -14.61
CA GLY A 129 -3.63 20.57 -13.33
C GLY A 129 -4.37 19.94 -12.13
N ASN A 130 -4.54 20.73 -11.07
CA ASN A 130 -5.33 20.30 -9.90
C ASN A 130 -6.83 20.53 -10.14
N GLY A 131 -7.51 19.46 -10.56
CA GLY A 131 -8.95 19.44 -10.78
C GLY A 131 -9.38 18.32 -11.72
N GLY A 132 -8.77 17.14 -11.56
CA GLY A 132 -8.67 16.12 -12.60
C GLY A 132 -9.96 15.82 -13.37
N GLY A 133 -9.83 15.65 -14.70
CA GLY A 133 -10.88 15.46 -15.69
C GLY A 133 -11.80 14.22 -15.52
N GLY A 134 -11.83 13.60 -14.34
CA GLY A 134 -12.83 12.62 -13.93
C GLY A 134 -14.18 13.27 -13.60
N GLY A 135 -14.88 13.81 -14.61
CA GLY A 135 -16.33 14.07 -14.53
C GLY A 135 -16.80 15.24 -13.64
N GLY A 136 -15.89 16.12 -13.18
CA GLY A 136 -16.22 17.32 -12.41
C GLY A 136 -16.95 18.40 -13.22
N GLY A 137 -18.22 18.18 -13.54
CA GLY A 137 -19.08 19.21 -14.15
C GLY A 137 -19.16 20.49 -13.29
N PRO A 138 -19.36 21.67 -13.90
CA PRO A 138 -19.44 22.92 -13.15
C PRO A 138 -20.55 22.85 -12.11
N ALA A 139 -20.27 23.32 -10.89
CA ALA A 139 -21.25 23.37 -9.82
C ALA A 139 -22.51 24.13 -10.28
N PRO A 140 -23.73 23.63 -10.02
CA PRO A 140 -24.95 24.19 -10.62
C PRO A 140 -25.20 25.61 -10.12
N THR A 141 -24.88 26.60 -10.97
CA THR A 141 -25.16 28.02 -10.73
C THR A 141 -26.63 28.31 -11.01
N GLY A 142 -27.51 27.89 -10.11
CA GLY A 142 -28.95 28.11 -10.16
C GLY A 142 -29.58 28.04 -8.76
N GLU A 143 -30.71 28.69 -8.59
CA GLU A 143 -31.48 28.61 -7.33
C GLU A 143 -32.05 27.19 -7.13
N PRO A 144 -32.30 26.75 -5.88
CA PRO A 144 -32.80 25.40 -5.61
C PRO A 144 -34.14 25.15 -6.31
N PRO A 145 -34.30 24.05 -7.07
CA PRO A 145 -35.53 23.79 -7.82
C PRO A 145 -36.69 23.48 -6.86
N THR A 146 -37.68 24.38 -6.82
CA THR A 146 -38.94 24.18 -6.09
C THR A 146 -39.87 23.25 -6.88
N GLY A 147 -39.62 21.94 -6.79
CA GLY A 147 -40.43 20.89 -7.41
C GLY A 147 -40.18 19.52 -6.77
N GLU A 148 -41.12 18.59 -6.93
CA GLU A 148 -40.96 17.22 -6.39
C GLU A 148 -39.83 16.45 -7.11
N PRO A 149 -39.16 15.49 -6.43
CA PRO A 149 -38.08 14.72 -7.05
C PRO A 149 -38.57 13.89 -8.25
N PRO A 150 -37.86 13.89 -9.39
CA PRO A 150 -38.24 13.07 -10.54
C PRO A 150 -38.10 11.58 -10.19
N THR A 151 -39.17 10.82 -10.38
CA THR A 151 -39.28 9.42 -9.96
C THR A 151 -38.65 8.41 -10.93
N GLY A 152 -37.91 8.88 -11.93
CA GLY A 152 -37.20 8.05 -12.91
C GLY A 152 -35.79 7.70 -12.45
N ALA A 153 -35.41 6.43 -12.57
CA ALA A 153 -34.01 6.03 -12.39
C ALA A 153 -33.12 6.72 -13.44
N PRO A 154 -31.95 7.26 -13.06
CA PRO A 154 -31.04 7.91 -14.01
C PRO A 154 -30.46 6.88 -14.99
N THR A 155 -30.72 7.07 -16.29
CA THR A 155 -30.30 6.16 -17.37
C THR A 155 -28.91 6.50 -17.96
N GLY A 156 -28.08 7.23 -17.20
CA GLY A 156 -26.69 7.50 -17.56
C GLY A 156 -25.73 6.54 -16.85
N ALA A 157 -24.68 6.11 -17.54
CA ALA A 157 -23.55 5.43 -16.90
C ALA A 157 -22.86 6.38 -15.89
N PRO A 158 -22.30 5.86 -14.77
CA PRO A 158 -21.67 6.70 -13.76
C PRO A 158 -20.42 7.42 -14.33
N PRO A 159 -20.26 8.74 -14.12
CA PRO A 159 -19.09 9.47 -14.58
C PRO A 159 -17.84 9.07 -13.77
N GLY A 160 -16.74 8.73 -14.46
CA GLY A 160 -15.41 8.53 -13.86
C GLY A 160 -14.73 7.17 -14.08
N GLY A 161 -15.40 6.20 -14.71
CA GLY A 161 -14.91 4.82 -14.86
C GLY A 161 -14.14 4.49 -16.16
N GLY A 162 -13.39 5.42 -16.74
CA GLY A 162 -12.67 5.18 -18.01
C GLY A 162 -11.30 5.84 -18.08
N HIS A 163 -10.31 5.08 -18.56
CA HIS A 163 -8.94 5.51 -18.84
C HIS A 163 -8.90 6.72 -19.80
N GLN A 164 -7.95 7.63 -19.57
CA GLN A 164 -7.66 8.78 -20.43
C GLN A 164 -6.23 8.68 -20.98
N GLU A 165 -6.05 8.96 -22.26
CA GLU A 165 -4.72 9.07 -22.88
C GLU A 165 -3.90 10.18 -22.17
N PRO A 166 -2.62 9.95 -21.86
CA PRO A 166 -1.75 10.97 -21.27
C PRO A 166 -1.61 12.23 -22.13
N THR A 167 -1.53 13.40 -21.49
CA THR A 167 -1.21 14.68 -22.14
C THR A 167 0.29 14.87 -22.34
N ASP A 168 1.12 14.22 -21.52
CA ASP A 168 2.56 14.42 -21.46
C ASP A 168 3.35 13.14 -21.10
N ASP A 169 4.68 13.22 -21.18
CA ASP A 169 5.63 12.13 -20.93
C ASP A 169 6.08 12.00 -19.46
N SER A 170 5.62 12.85 -18.53
CA SER A 170 6.06 12.78 -17.14
C SER A 170 5.53 11.51 -16.45
N ARG A 171 6.34 10.85 -15.61
CA ARG A 171 5.94 9.60 -14.94
C ARG A 171 6.30 9.57 -13.44
N TYR A 172 6.50 10.73 -12.82
CA TYR A 172 6.78 10.84 -11.39
C TYR A 172 5.68 10.22 -10.52
N LEU A 173 6.02 9.73 -9.33
CA LEU A 173 5.12 9.09 -8.36
C LEU A 173 4.37 7.85 -8.91
N ARG A 174 4.86 7.28 -10.02
CA ARG A 174 4.45 6.00 -10.59
C ARG A 174 5.57 4.97 -10.51
N GLY A 175 5.24 3.70 -10.29
CA GLY A 175 6.21 2.63 -10.50
C GLY A 175 5.76 1.25 -10.02
N THR A 176 6.44 0.26 -10.58
CA THR A 176 6.15 -1.17 -10.45
C THR A 176 7.32 -1.86 -9.74
N TRP A 177 7.04 -2.76 -8.78
CA TRP A 177 8.08 -3.62 -8.23
C TRP A 177 7.56 -4.95 -7.69
N ARG A 178 8.42 -5.97 -7.70
CA ARG A 178 8.09 -7.33 -7.22
C ARG A 178 8.00 -7.47 -5.70
N THR A 179 7.07 -8.30 -5.25
CA THR A 179 7.05 -8.80 -3.87
C THR A 179 8.19 -9.80 -3.62
N ASP A 180 8.76 -9.79 -2.40
CA ASP A 180 9.75 -10.79 -1.98
C ASP A 180 9.10 -12.13 -1.57
N ARG A 181 9.90 -13.11 -1.15
CA ARG A 181 9.44 -14.43 -0.66
C ARG A 181 8.50 -14.40 0.55
N HIS A 182 8.31 -13.26 1.21
CA HIS A 182 7.36 -13.02 2.30
C HIS A 182 6.20 -12.13 1.87
N GLY A 183 6.00 -11.94 0.55
CA GLY A 183 4.97 -11.11 -0.05
C GLY A 183 5.24 -9.60 0.10
N GLN A 184 6.44 -9.20 0.54
CA GLN A 184 6.71 -7.81 0.90
C GLN A 184 7.28 -7.02 -0.27
N VAL A 185 6.69 -5.86 -0.54
CA VAL A 185 7.25 -4.81 -1.39
C VAL A 185 7.32 -3.50 -0.59
N THR A 186 8.23 -2.61 -0.94
CA THR A 186 8.35 -1.31 -0.25
C THR A 186 8.78 -0.23 -1.23
N PHE A 187 7.98 0.82 -1.30
CA PHE A 187 8.23 1.99 -2.13
C PHE A 187 8.70 3.18 -1.28
N ARG A 188 9.50 4.05 -1.89
CA ARG A 188 9.74 5.43 -1.43
C ARG A 188 9.04 6.37 -2.39
N THR A 189 8.32 7.31 -1.80
CA THR A 189 7.53 8.32 -2.50
C THR A 189 7.32 9.53 -1.57
N VAL A 190 6.44 10.48 -1.92
CA VAL A 190 5.92 11.49 -1.00
C VAL A 190 4.50 11.16 -0.54
N PHE A 191 4.08 11.71 0.60
CA PHE A 191 2.68 11.74 1.01
C PHE A 191 1.86 12.43 -0.11
N PRO A 192 0.70 11.91 -0.56
CA PRO A 192 0.00 12.50 -1.70
C PRO A 192 -0.65 13.83 -1.32
N GLY A 193 -0.84 14.70 -2.31
CA GLY A 193 -1.69 15.89 -2.17
C GLY A 193 -3.17 15.53 -2.25
N TRP A 194 -4.00 16.56 -2.42
CA TRP A 194 -5.43 16.42 -2.70
C TRP A 194 -5.82 17.27 -3.91
N TYR A 195 -6.88 16.80 -4.57
CA TYR A 195 -7.59 17.48 -5.63
C TYR A 195 -9.10 17.37 -5.37
N ARG A 196 -9.90 18.21 -6.02
CA ARG A 196 -11.32 18.34 -5.72
C ARG A 196 -12.09 17.04 -5.94
N GLY A 197 -12.94 16.66 -4.98
CA GLY A 197 -13.93 15.58 -5.11
C GLY A 197 -13.42 14.18 -4.76
N ARG A 198 -12.16 14.04 -4.32
CA ARG A 198 -11.58 12.79 -3.81
C ARG A 198 -10.81 13.05 -2.52
N CYS A 199 -10.85 12.12 -1.57
CA CYS A 199 -9.95 12.16 -0.41
C CYS A 199 -8.51 11.81 -0.80
N VAL A 200 -7.55 11.92 0.12
CA VAL A 200 -6.14 11.61 -0.18
C VAL A 200 -5.95 10.09 -0.32
N HIS A 201 -5.43 9.66 -1.47
CA HIS A 201 -5.24 8.25 -1.83
C HIS A 201 -3.95 7.97 -2.62
N ILE A 202 -3.53 6.70 -2.62
CA ILE A 202 -2.59 6.11 -3.57
C ILE A 202 -3.28 4.95 -4.28
N HIS A 203 -3.29 4.90 -5.60
CA HIS A 203 -3.79 3.75 -6.34
C HIS A 203 -2.80 2.58 -6.32
N VAL A 204 -3.31 1.36 -6.43
CA VAL A 204 -2.53 0.13 -6.53
C VAL A 204 -3.11 -0.82 -7.59
N LYS A 205 -2.25 -1.50 -8.33
CA LYS A 205 -2.57 -2.77 -9.00
C LYS A 205 -1.65 -3.88 -8.48
N VAL A 206 -2.17 -5.10 -8.44
CA VAL A 206 -1.39 -6.31 -8.21
C VAL A 206 -1.58 -7.23 -9.41
N HIS A 207 -0.48 -7.69 -9.98
CA HIS A 207 -0.45 -8.64 -11.08
C HIS A 207 0.28 -9.92 -10.67
N VAL A 208 -0.21 -11.06 -11.15
CA VAL A 208 0.31 -12.42 -10.85
C VAL A 208 0.53 -13.21 -12.15
N ASP A 209 1.12 -14.40 -12.02
CA ASP A 209 1.38 -15.40 -13.07
C ASP A 209 2.16 -14.94 -14.32
N GLY A 210 2.77 -13.76 -14.28
CA GLY A 210 3.72 -13.26 -15.28
C GLY A 210 5.18 -13.56 -14.95
N GLU A 211 6.05 -13.39 -15.94
CA GLU A 211 7.49 -13.62 -15.83
C GLU A 211 8.26 -12.30 -15.66
N TRP A 212 9.23 -12.28 -14.75
CA TRP A 212 10.16 -11.16 -14.56
C TRP A 212 11.37 -11.30 -15.49
N THR A 213 11.43 -10.47 -16.53
CA THR A 213 12.50 -10.47 -17.53
C THR A 213 13.55 -9.40 -17.21
N GLU A 214 14.54 -9.22 -18.11
CA GLU A 214 15.45 -8.06 -18.05
C GLU A 214 14.78 -6.77 -18.55
N ALA A 215 13.66 -6.86 -19.26
CA ALA A 215 12.90 -5.73 -19.78
C ALA A 215 11.83 -5.24 -18.77
N GLY A 216 11.10 -6.16 -18.14
CA GLY A 216 10.02 -5.81 -17.23
C GLY A 216 9.32 -7.02 -16.59
N TYR A 217 7.99 -6.99 -16.64
CA TYR A 217 7.11 -8.06 -16.19
C TYR A 217 6.13 -8.38 -17.33
N GLU A 218 6.07 -9.65 -17.75
CA GLU A 218 5.44 -10.03 -19.02
C GLU A 218 4.44 -11.18 -18.84
N GLY A 219 3.32 -11.16 -19.58
CA GLY A 219 2.41 -12.29 -19.75
C GLY A 219 1.40 -12.59 -18.62
N GLY A 220 1.52 -11.93 -17.47
CA GLY A 220 0.58 -12.08 -16.34
C GLY A 220 -0.72 -11.29 -16.47
N HIS A 221 -1.57 -11.34 -15.43
CA HIS A 221 -2.84 -10.60 -15.34
C HIS A 221 -2.98 -9.79 -14.05
N THR A 222 -3.77 -8.71 -14.09
CA THR A 222 -4.16 -7.95 -12.89
C THR A 222 -5.19 -8.72 -12.09
N CYS A 223 -4.85 -9.13 -10.88
CA CYS A 223 -5.74 -9.86 -9.97
C CYS A 223 -6.38 -8.98 -8.88
N HIS A 224 -5.94 -7.72 -8.77
CA HIS A 224 -6.54 -6.73 -7.86
C HIS A 224 -6.25 -5.30 -8.33
N THR A 225 -7.30 -4.47 -8.38
CA THR A 225 -7.20 -3.01 -8.57
C THR A 225 -7.81 -2.31 -7.36
N GLY A 226 -7.04 -1.44 -6.70
CA GLY A 226 -7.39 -0.89 -5.39
C GLY A 226 -6.88 0.54 -5.16
N GLN A 227 -7.27 1.12 -4.02
CA GLN A 227 -6.81 2.42 -3.54
C GLN A 227 -6.49 2.34 -2.04
N PHE A 228 -5.40 2.98 -1.63
CA PHE A 228 -4.97 3.11 -0.24
C PHE A 228 -5.25 4.50 0.28
N PHE A 229 -5.81 4.59 1.49
CA PHE A 229 -6.33 5.84 2.06
C PHE A 229 -5.60 6.24 3.35
N PHE A 230 -5.70 7.52 3.71
CA PHE A 230 -4.93 8.15 4.80
C PHE A 230 -5.86 8.70 5.88
N ASP A 231 -5.51 8.52 7.16
CA ASP A 231 -6.32 9.02 8.28
C ASP A 231 -6.36 10.55 8.35
N GLU A 232 -7.51 11.12 8.68
CA GLU A 232 -7.74 12.58 8.65
C GLU A 232 -6.75 13.35 9.56
N GLU A 233 -6.27 12.76 10.65
CA GLU A 233 -5.24 13.37 11.50
C GLU A 233 -3.91 13.54 10.73
N SER A 234 -3.49 12.53 9.97
CA SER A 234 -2.31 12.61 9.10
C SER A 234 -2.48 13.60 7.96
N VAL A 235 -3.67 13.67 7.35
CA VAL A 235 -3.94 14.56 6.21
C VAL A 235 -4.11 16.01 6.68
N LEU A 236 -4.63 16.27 7.88
CA LEU A 236 -4.59 17.60 8.51
C LEU A 236 -3.17 18.00 8.93
N ALA A 237 -2.36 17.05 9.41
CA ALA A 237 -0.96 17.31 9.75
C ALA A 237 -0.10 17.63 8.51
N SER A 238 -0.31 16.94 7.38
CA SER A 238 0.45 17.18 6.15
C SER A 238 0.14 18.55 5.54
N ALA A 239 -1.12 18.99 5.58
CA ALA A 239 -1.56 20.29 5.07
C ALA A 239 -0.95 21.52 5.78
N ALA A 240 -0.26 21.33 6.91
CA ALA A 240 0.49 22.38 7.61
C ALA A 240 1.98 22.48 7.19
N VAL A 241 2.39 21.76 6.14
CA VAL A 241 3.77 21.66 5.66
C VAL A 241 3.82 22.05 4.18
N GLU A 242 4.85 22.77 3.74
CA GLU A 242 5.04 23.03 2.30
C GLU A 242 5.49 21.76 1.54
N PRO A 243 5.11 21.60 0.25
CA PRO A 243 4.27 22.49 -0.55
C PRO A 243 2.75 22.28 -0.37
N TYR A 244 2.31 21.36 0.50
CA TYR A 244 0.88 21.10 0.76
C TYR A 244 0.13 22.31 1.33
N ALA A 245 0.79 23.12 2.15
CA ALA A 245 0.21 24.36 2.69
C ALA A 245 -0.11 25.41 1.61
N SER A 246 0.55 25.32 0.45
CA SER A 246 0.25 26.11 -0.75
C SER A 246 -0.86 25.53 -1.64
N ASN A 247 -1.37 24.31 -1.37
CA ASN A 247 -2.44 23.68 -2.15
C ASN A 247 -3.82 24.26 -1.76
N THR A 248 -4.41 25.04 -2.67
CA THR A 248 -5.69 25.74 -2.44
C THR A 248 -6.94 24.94 -2.87
N ALA A 249 -6.82 23.67 -3.24
CA ALA A 249 -7.97 22.87 -3.66
C ALA A 249 -8.91 22.53 -2.49
N GLU A 250 -10.20 22.45 -2.79
CA GLU A 250 -11.23 21.98 -1.85
C GLU A 250 -10.97 20.51 -1.49
N ARG A 251 -10.72 20.25 -0.21
CA ARG A 251 -10.54 18.89 0.34
C ARG A 251 -11.88 18.16 0.40
N THR A 252 -11.83 16.87 0.10
CA THR A 252 -12.89 15.90 0.41
C THR A 252 -12.38 14.98 1.52
N THR A 253 -13.12 14.82 2.61
CA THR A 253 -12.72 13.93 3.72
C THR A 253 -12.98 12.45 3.40
N LEU A 254 -12.42 11.53 4.19
CA LEU A 254 -12.75 10.10 4.12
C LEU A 254 -14.27 9.80 4.22
N THR A 255 -15.03 10.67 4.88
CA THR A 255 -16.49 10.51 5.06
C THR A 255 -17.33 11.10 3.92
N GLU A 256 -16.72 11.86 3.02
CA GLU A 256 -17.37 12.49 1.86
C GLU A 256 -16.96 11.83 0.53
N ASP A 257 -15.84 11.09 0.52
CA ASP A 257 -15.36 10.33 -0.64
C ASP A 257 -16.31 9.17 -0.97
N THR A 258 -16.63 8.99 -2.26
CA THR A 258 -17.58 7.98 -2.73
C THR A 258 -16.96 6.63 -3.07
N ILE A 259 -15.64 6.47 -2.93
CA ILE A 259 -14.90 5.24 -3.25
C ILE A 259 -14.42 4.53 -1.97
N TYR A 260 -14.04 5.27 -0.93
CA TYR A 260 -13.65 4.68 0.35
C TYR A 260 -14.87 4.12 1.12
N ASP A 261 -14.98 2.79 1.21
CA ASP A 261 -16.11 2.07 1.82
C ASP A 261 -16.20 2.17 3.36
N GLN A 262 -15.33 2.96 4.00
CA GLN A 262 -15.23 3.17 5.44
C GLN A 262 -14.92 1.90 6.27
N SER A 263 -14.58 0.77 5.65
CA SER A 263 -14.26 -0.51 6.32
C SER A 263 -12.83 -0.58 6.91
N GLY A 264 -12.17 0.58 7.05
CA GLY A 264 -10.85 0.68 7.65
C GLY A 264 -9.78 0.03 6.77
N THR A 265 -8.94 -0.81 7.38
CA THR A 265 -7.80 -1.43 6.67
C THR A 265 -8.22 -2.51 5.67
N ARG A 266 -9.51 -2.87 5.60
CA ARG A 266 -10.05 -3.71 4.50
C ARG A 266 -10.26 -2.85 3.26
N GLY A 267 -10.92 -1.70 3.39
CA GLY A 267 -11.06 -0.67 2.36
C GLY A 267 -9.81 0.17 2.13
N GLY A 268 -8.61 -0.38 2.31
CA GLY A 268 -7.36 0.30 1.97
C GLY A 268 -6.79 1.33 2.96
N LEU A 269 -7.41 1.60 4.12
CA LEU A 269 -6.87 2.58 5.08
C LEU A 269 -5.50 2.13 5.62
N LEU A 270 -4.47 2.96 5.41
CA LEU A 270 -3.08 2.66 5.79
C LEU A 270 -2.86 2.75 7.31
N LYS A 271 -2.01 1.86 7.84
CA LYS A 271 -1.49 1.96 9.21
C LYS A 271 -0.24 2.84 9.19
N LEU A 272 -0.40 4.13 9.51
CA LEU A 272 0.67 5.13 9.49
C LEU A 272 1.47 5.17 10.80
N ARG A 273 2.76 5.52 10.70
CA ARG A 273 3.64 5.87 11.83
C ARG A 273 4.48 7.09 11.47
N TYR A 274 4.39 8.14 12.28
CA TYR A 274 5.09 9.40 12.11
C TYR A 274 5.23 10.14 13.45
N ASP A 275 6.09 11.16 13.51
CA ASP A 275 6.11 12.10 14.63
C ASP A 275 4.92 13.06 14.49
N LYS A 276 3.89 12.90 15.35
CA LYS A 276 2.66 13.70 15.31
C LYS A 276 2.86 15.21 15.49
N ARG A 277 4.05 15.68 15.90
CA ARG A 277 4.40 17.11 15.96
C ARG A 277 5.30 17.58 14.82
N HIS A 278 5.84 16.66 14.03
CA HIS A 278 6.84 16.92 13.00
C HIS A 278 6.69 15.94 11.83
N ILE A 279 5.49 15.85 11.24
CA ILE A 279 5.20 14.93 10.12
C ILE A 279 6.15 15.13 8.92
N ALA A 280 6.68 16.35 8.74
CA ALA A 280 7.76 16.70 7.80
C ALA A 280 9.07 15.88 7.94
N ARG A 281 9.25 15.12 9.04
CA ARG A 281 10.35 14.14 9.20
C ARG A 281 10.13 12.84 8.42
N GLY A 282 8.96 12.67 7.82
CA GLY A 282 8.56 11.51 7.04
C GLY A 282 7.55 10.60 7.74
N VAL A 283 6.88 9.78 6.94
CA VAL A 283 5.82 8.86 7.35
C VAL A 283 6.18 7.44 6.90
N HIS A 284 5.95 6.45 7.76
CA HIS A 284 5.94 5.04 7.36
C HIS A 284 4.49 4.57 7.25
N GLY A 285 4.03 4.28 6.04
CA GLY A 285 2.71 3.68 5.77
C GLY A 285 2.81 2.16 5.64
N SER A 286 1.82 1.43 6.15
CA SER A 286 1.83 -0.03 6.07
C SER A 286 0.43 -0.65 5.94
N ILE A 287 0.30 -1.67 5.08
CA ILE A 287 -0.94 -2.44 4.90
C ILE A 287 -0.65 -3.86 4.41
N THR A 288 -1.53 -4.80 4.75
CA THR A 288 -1.58 -6.13 4.12
C THR A 288 -2.66 -6.08 3.06
N VAL A 289 -2.32 -6.39 1.81
CA VAL A 289 -3.26 -6.52 0.70
C VAL A 289 -3.63 -7.99 0.59
N GLY A 290 -4.89 -8.32 0.84
CA GLY A 290 -5.43 -9.65 0.51
C GLY A 290 -6.00 -9.59 -0.89
N VAL A 291 -5.56 -10.47 -1.79
CA VAL A 291 -6.03 -10.56 -3.18
C VAL A 291 -6.55 -11.97 -3.49
N ASP A 292 -7.46 -12.08 -4.45
CA ASP A 292 -7.76 -13.35 -5.10
C ASP A 292 -6.84 -13.47 -6.34
N PRO A 293 -5.85 -14.39 -6.38
CA PRO A 293 -4.95 -14.50 -7.52
C PRO A 293 -5.63 -15.03 -8.79
N ASP A 294 -6.71 -15.82 -8.65
CA ASP A 294 -7.45 -16.39 -9.79
C ASP A 294 -8.46 -15.38 -10.38
N ALA A 295 -8.68 -14.24 -9.72
CA ALA A 295 -9.49 -13.14 -10.23
C ALA A 295 -8.80 -12.37 -11.37
N THR A 296 -9.60 -11.63 -12.15
CA THR A 296 -9.10 -10.71 -13.18
C THR A 296 -9.85 -9.40 -13.06
N GLU A 297 -9.20 -8.41 -12.47
CA GLU A 297 -9.79 -7.13 -12.09
C GLU A 297 -9.05 -6.00 -12.81
N ASP A 298 -9.35 -5.86 -14.10
CA ASP A 298 -8.70 -4.96 -15.06
C ASP A 298 -8.87 -3.46 -14.76
N GLY A 299 -9.82 -3.12 -13.89
CA GLY A 299 -10.16 -1.75 -13.50
C GLY A 299 -11.52 -1.27 -14.00
N GLN A 300 -12.17 -2.00 -14.91
CA GLN A 300 -13.44 -1.63 -15.56
C GLN A 300 -14.69 -1.94 -14.72
N GLY A 301 -14.59 -1.82 -13.40
CA GLY A 301 -15.73 -1.64 -12.50
C GLY A 301 -16.80 -2.74 -12.52
N SER A 302 -16.41 -4.00 -12.34
CA SER A 302 -17.38 -5.01 -11.86
C SER A 302 -17.86 -4.63 -10.45
N PRO A 303 -19.17 -4.77 -10.13
CA PRO A 303 -19.62 -4.62 -8.75
C PRO A 303 -19.01 -5.74 -7.89
N PRO A 304 -18.64 -5.45 -6.62
CA PRO A 304 -17.92 -6.40 -5.78
C PRO A 304 -18.71 -7.70 -5.64
N ARG A 305 -18.09 -8.82 -6.03
CA ARG A 305 -18.74 -10.13 -6.02
C ARG A 305 -19.12 -10.49 -4.57
N PRO A 306 -20.39 -10.79 -4.25
CA PRO A 306 -20.71 -11.36 -2.96
C PRO A 306 -20.00 -12.72 -2.86
N SER A 307 -19.17 -12.89 -1.83
CA SER A 307 -18.33 -14.09 -1.65
C SER A 307 -19.19 -15.36 -1.65
N THR A 308 -19.10 -16.16 -2.71
CA THR A 308 -19.81 -17.44 -2.83
C THR A 308 -19.10 -18.52 -2.03
N SER A 309 -19.16 -18.41 -0.69
CA SER A 309 -18.71 -19.46 0.22
C SER A 309 -19.48 -20.75 -0.09
N ALA A 310 -18.77 -21.79 -0.53
CA ALA A 310 -19.37 -22.99 -1.09
C ALA A 310 -20.22 -23.76 -0.06
N SER A 311 -21.49 -23.98 -0.39
CA SER A 311 -22.37 -24.90 0.34
C SER A 311 -23.30 -25.64 -0.62
N ASP A 312 -22.73 -26.44 -1.52
CA ASP A 312 -23.45 -27.49 -2.23
C ASP A 312 -23.97 -28.52 -1.21
N PHE A 313 -25.23 -28.37 -0.79
CA PHE A 313 -25.93 -29.37 0.03
C PHE A 313 -27.33 -29.66 -0.50
N ALA A 314 -27.37 -30.71 -1.34
CA ALA A 314 -28.47 -31.64 -1.56
C ALA A 314 -29.89 -31.08 -1.78
N SER A 315 -30.42 -31.27 -2.99
CA SER A 315 -31.85 -31.21 -3.29
C SER A 315 -32.64 -32.16 -2.37
N ALA A 316 -33.40 -31.61 -1.42
CA ALA A 316 -34.34 -32.39 -0.62
C ALA A 316 -35.62 -32.68 -1.45
N PRO A 317 -36.11 -33.94 -1.52
CA PRO A 317 -37.35 -34.26 -2.21
C PRO A 317 -38.57 -33.74 -1.43
N ALA A 318 -39.60 -33.30 -2.15
CA ALA A 318 -40.81 -32.75 -1.54
C ALA A 318 -41.65 -33.83 -0.82
N SER A 319 -42.09 -33.54 0.41
CA SER A 319 -43.01 -34.38 1.16
C SER A 319 -44.45 -34.29 0.60
N PRO A 320 -45.23 -35.39 0.63
CA PRO A 320 -46.62 -35.40 0.17
C PRO A 320 -47.57 -34.66 1.12
N PRO A 321 -48.74 -34.19 0.64
CA PRO A 321 -49.72 -33.46 1.45
C PRO A 321 -50.39 -34.37 2.51
N ALA A 322 -50.72 -33.78 3.66
CA ALA A 322 -51.38 -34.49 4.75
C ALA A 322 -52.88 -34.73 4.49
N SER A 323 -53.35 -35.93 4.78
CA SER A 323 -54.78 -36.29 4.75
C SER A 323 -55.49 -35.77 6.00
N GLY A 324 -56.47 -34.88 5.83
CA GLY A 324 -57.40 -34.50 6.90
C GLY A 324 -58.48 -35.56 7.13
N THR A 325 -58.96 -35.64 8.37
CA THR A 325 -60.13 -36.41 8.83
C THR A 325 -61.36 -35.52 8.95
#